data_AF-J0DAY2-F1
#
_entry.id   AF-J0DAY2-F1
#
_cell.length_a   1.000
_cell.length_b   1.000
_cell.length_c   1.000
_cell.angle_alpha   90.00
_cell.angle_beta   90.00
_cell.angle_gamma   90.00
#
_symmetry.space_group_name_H-M   'P 1'
#
loop_
_entity.id
_entity.type
_entity.pdbx_description
1 polymer ?
#
loop_
_entity_poly.entity_id
_entity_poly.type
_entity_poly.pdbx_seq_one_letter_code
_entity_poly.pdbx_strand_id
1 'polypeptide(L)'
;MHFCALPDDAILAVVKCVMDATRRSSTTVSKLEHVFFPEFSSRDPEHPLESLSMTCRRLRAVCVPILFQCMSLTDERDLDDIPSVLSHARIFSLRHISTPRGVEALFKAAPRVCEAYCDRGVQEGVLPVILSCPTLEILTFKNVSIAGHFPSLRVAAPLRSLRCIFSSLRSPGDINSKYTPRSHCFLQERELLESVIAQCRATLEVLVLPGESTRLSALAPAAWPRLRELSICGIGPELDASFSQLFAAMPNLEVLTLLLSQRHHGPPLTILPADPKDAFVDLARLVRVTLSYPNPVDGVFRGLTPALRELSIRDSPRFYWITEHSNSFYRTPILCCRDALHIFRQLSDGADAASNLERLELVVRATETEIEDEMELYAFVAAACPRLRVLELHRYRNVLDPRDVRVAIPLDAIADALQGFRSLSHLRLNVDLPLQWHTPDSYPRFVDELDELAARVARALPWLDTFELFHMNFADRYTWQPWRVQPGGGGVLRVLKPHYIESYDMAWL
;
A
#
# COMPACT_ATOMS: atom_id res chain seq x y z
N MET A 1 -33.46 6.94 -29.81
CA MET A 1 -34.32 8.13 -29.58
C MET A 1 -35.45 7.93 -28.54
N HIS A 2 -35.58 6.77 -27.86
CA HIS A 2 -36.69 6.52 -26.91
C HIS A 2 -36.38 6.70 -25.41
N PHE A 3 -35.18 7.14 -25.02
CA PHE A 3 -34.83 7.33 -23.60
C PHE A 3 -35.72 8.36 -22.88
N CYS A 4 -36.28 9.33 -23.62
CA CYS A 4 -37.17 10.35 -23.04
C CYS A 4 -38.48 9.79 -22.47
N ALA A 5 -38.89 8.57 -22.85
CA ALA A 5 -40.11 7.92 -22.38
C ALA A 5 -39.87 6.94 -21.21
N LEU A 6 -38.62 6.67 -20.86
CA LEU A 6 -38.31 5.76 -19.75
C LEU A 6 -38.58 6.46 -18.40
N PRO A 7 -39.08 5.73 -17.39
CA PRO A 7 -39.17 6.25 -16.03
C PRO A 7 -37.76 6.42 -15.41
N ASP A 8 -37.65 7.25 -14.37
CA ASP A 8 -36.35 7.69 -13.81
C ASP A 8 -35.51 6.54 -13.23
N ASP A 9 -36.16 5.52 -12.67
CA ASP A 9 -35.57 4.28 -12.18
C ASP A 9 -34.92 3.47 -13.32
N ALA A 10 -35.57 3.38 -14.47
CA ALA A 10 -35.01 2.73 -15.66
C ALA A 10 -33.80 3.50 -16.22
N ILE A 11 -33.83 4.84 -16.17
CA ILE A 11 -32.69 5.67 -16.56
C ILE A 11 -31.51 5.47 -15.60
N LEU A 12 -31.74 5.47 -14.29
CA LEU A 12 -30.71 5.19 -13.28
C LEU A 12 -30.12 3.78 -13.46
N ALA A 13 -30.95 2.79 -13.78
CA ALA A 13 -30.49 1.44 -14.07
C ALA A 13 -29.58 1.38 -15.31
N VAL A 14 -29.91 2.13 -16.38
CA VAL A 14 -29.05 2.24 -17.57
C VAL A 14 -27.72 2.92 -17.23
N VAL A 15 -27.74 4.04 -16.50
CA VAL A 15 -26.52 4.76 -16.09
C VAL A 15 -25.65 3.88 -15.19
N LYS A 16 -26.26 3.16 -14.24
CA LYS A 16 -25.56 2.19 -13.39
C LYS A 16 -25.01 1.03 -14.21
N CYS A 17 -25.76 0.51 -15.19
CA CYS A 17 -25.30 -0.56 -16.06
C CYS A 17 -24.12 -0.11 -16.92
N VAL A 18 -24.15 1.13 -17.45
CA VAL A 18 -23.03 1.71 -18.20
C VAL A 18 -21.83 1.87 -17.28
N MET A 19 -21.99 2.47 -16.10
CA MET A 19 -20.93 2.58 -15.09
C MET A 19 -20.35 1.22 -14.69
N ASP A 20 -21.21 0.23 -14.44
CA ASP A 20 -20.81 -1.13 -14.10
C ASP A 20 -20.14 -1.81 -15.28
N ALA A 21 -20.54 -1.52 -16.53
CA ALA A 21 -19.90 -2.02 -17.74
C ALA A 21 -18.53 -1.38 -17.95
N THR A 22 -18.37 -0.07 -17.73
CA THR A 22 -17.05 0.60 -17.78
C THR A 22 -16.15 0.11 -16.66
N ARG A 23 -16.71 -0.07 -15.45
CA ARG A 23 -16.02 -0.71 -14.33
C ARG A 23 -15.70 -2.17 -14.64
N ARG A 24 -16.53 -2.93 -15.36
CA ARG A 24 -16.31 -4.33 -15.75
C ARG A 24 -15.30 -4.48 -16.89
N SER A 25 -15.27 -3.57 -17.85
CA SER A 25 -14.24 -3.51 -18.88
C SER A 25 -12.88 -3.13 -18.29
N SER A 26 -12.84 -2.42 -17.17
CA SER A 26 -11.62 -2.24 -16.36
C SER A 26 -11.38 -3.36 -15.33
N THR A 27 -12.36 -4.22 -15.00
CA THR A 27 -12.26 -5.26 -13.95
C THR A 27 -12.31 -6.70 -14.46
N THR A 28 -11.78 -6.99 -15.65
CA THR A 28 -11.57 -8.39 -16.07
C THR A 28 -10.14 -8.89 -15.82
N VAL A 29 -9.57 -8.61 -14.63
CA VAL A 29 -8.61 -9.47 -13.90
C VAL A 29 -8.85 -9.24 -12.39
N SER A 30 -8.78 -10.32 -11.62
CA SER A 30 -9.06 -10.50 -10.18
C SER A 30 -8.96 -9.27 -9.27
N LYS A 31 -10.09 -8.97 -8.62
CA LYS A 31 -10.32 -7.90 -7.64
C LYS A 31 -9.73 -8.22 -6.27
N LEU A 32 -8.88 -7.33 -5.77
CA LEU A 32 -8.88 -6.75 -4.41
C LEU A 32 -7.57 -5.95 -4.28
N GLU A 33 -7.49 -4.73 -4.84
CA GLU A 33 -6.45 -3.69 -4.52
C GLU A 33 -6.52 -2.44 -5.44
N HIS A 34 -7.71 -2.05 -5.91
CA HIS A 34 -7.86 -0.80 -6.65
C HIS A 34 -8.98 0.05 -6.07
N VAL A 35 -8.65 0.78 -5.00
CA VAL A 35 -9.32 2.04 -4.62
C VAL A 35 -8.25 3.11 -4.39
N PHE A 36 -7.36 3.27 -5.37
CA PHE A 36 -6.77 4.57 -5.66
C PHE A 36 -7.10 4.88 -7.11
N PHE A 37 -7.56 6.11 -7.31
CA PHE A 37 -8.18 6.62 -8.53
C PHE A 37 -7.44 6.12 -9.78
N PRO A 38 -8.16 5.75 -10.87
CA PRO A 38 -7.52 5.80 -12.17
C PRO A 38 -6.97 7.22 -12.30
N GLU A 39 -5.67 7.35 -12.56
CA GLU A 39 -5.09 8.63 -12.89
C GLU A 39 -5.93 9.22 -14.02
N PHE A 40 -6.76 10.22 -13.72
CA PHE A 40 -7.38 11.08 -14.73
C PHE A 40 -6.30 12.03 -15.28
N SER A 41 -5.18 11.44 -15.70
CA SER A 41 -4.11 12.09 -16.43
C SER A 41 -4.55 12.13 -17.88
N SER A 42 -4.89 13.33 -18.35
CA SER A 42 -5.01 13.77 -19.74
C SER A 42 -5.15 12.68 -20.81
N ARG A 43 -6.34 12.59 -21.41
CA ARG A 43 -6.72 11.80 -22.61
C ARG A 43 -7.09 10.33 -22.40
N ASP A 44 -7.78 10.00 -21.32
CA ASP A 44 -8.63 8.80 -21.36
C ASP A 44 -9.77 9.05 -22.39
N PRO A 45 -10.14 8.06 -23.23
CA PRO A 45 -11.18 8.24 -24.24
C PRO A 45 -12.50 8.61 -23.56
N GLU A 46 -13.25 9.52 -24.20
CA GLU A 46 -14.52 10.11 -23.75
C GLU A 46 -15.25 9.27 -22.70
N HIS A 47 -15.40 9.82 -21.49
CA HIS A 47 -16.11 9.13 -20.41
C HIS A 47 -17.47 8.69 -20.95
N PRO A 48 -17.89 7.42 -20.84
CA PRO A 48 -19.07 6.92 -21.58
C PRO A 48 -20.38 7.63 -21.18
N LEU A 49 -20.41 8.23 -19.99
CA LEU A 49 -21.55 9.07 -19.56
C LEU A 49 -21.59 10.45 -20.23
N GLU A 50 -20.49 10.94 -20.80
CA GLU A 50 -20.42 12.24 -21.48
C GLU A 50 -21.33 12.23 -22.71
N SER A 51 -21.11 11.27 -23.62
CA SER A 51 -21.98 11.04 -24.77
C SER A 51 -23.45 10.87 -24.36
N LEU A 52 -23.74 10.12 -23.28
CA LEU A 52 -25.09 9.94 -22.76
C LEU A 52 -25.70 11.25 -22.23
N SER A 53 -24.92 12.07 -21.53
CA SER A 53 -25.35 13.37 -21.01
C SER A 53 -25.70 14.38 -22.10
N MET A 54 -25.15 14.18 -23.30
CA MET A 54 -25.40 15.05 -24.47
C MET A 54 -26.69 14.67 -25.21
N THR A 55 -27.27 13.49 -24.95
CA THR A 55 -28.45 13.01 -25.68
C THR A 55 -29.75 13.74 -25.34
N CYS A 56 -30.06 14.00 -24.06
CA CYS A 56 -31.25 14.75 -23.64
C CYS A 56 -31.11 15.35 -22.24
N ARG A 57 -31.98 16.32 -21.89
CA ARG A 57 -31.94 17.01 -20.59
C ARG A 57 -32.13 16.07 -19.38
N ARG A 58 -32.96 15.03 -19.51
CA ARG A 58 -33.18 14.06 -18.42
C ARG A 58 -31.93 13.22 -18.15
N LEU A 59 -31.33 12.67 -19.20
CA LEU A 59 -30.07 11.93 -19.08
C LEU A 59 -28.95 12.84 -18.58
N ARG A 60 -28.89 14.09 -19.04
CA ARG A 60 -27.96 15.09 -18.49
C ARG A 60 -28.14 15.28 -16.98
N ALA A 61 -29.37 15.45 -16.50
CA ALA A 61 -29.64 15.66 -15.07
C ALA A 61 -29.19 14.48 -14.20
N VAL A 62 -29.24 13.26 -14.73
CA VAL A 62 -28.78 12.04 -14.02
C VAL A 62 -27.26 11.84 -14.16
N CYS A 63 -26.69 12.12 -15.33
CA CYS A 63 -25.27 11.90 -15.60
C CYS A 63 -24.37 12.98 -14.97
N VAL A 64 -24.78 14.26 -14.98
CA VAL A 64 -23.96 15.39 -14.50
C VAL A 64 -23.48 15.19 -13.06
N PRO A 65 -24.31 14.79 -12.08
CA PRO A 65 -23.83 14.57 -10.72
C PRO A 65 -22.74 13.51 -10.60
N ILE A 66 -22.74 12.52 -11.50
CA ILE A 66 -21.77 11.42 -11.52
C ILE A 66 -20.50 11.86 -12.25
N LEU A 67 -20.67 12.51 -13.42
CA LEU A 67 -19.57 13.05 -14.23
C LEU A 67 -18.70 14.05 -13.45
N PHE A 68 -19.33 14.89 -12.62
CA PHE A 68 -18.65 15.93 -11.86
C PHE A 68 -18.52 15.60 -10.36
N GLN A 69 -18.69 14.33 -9.98
CA GLN A 69 -18.53 13.90 -8.58
C GLN A 69 -17.08 14.08 -8.09
N CYS A 70 -16.11 13.85 -8.99
CA CYS A 70 -14.69 13.99 -8.73
C CYS A 70 -14.12 15.09 -9.61
N MET A 71 -13.49 16.08 -9.01
CA MET A 71 -12.84 17.18 -9.73
C MET A 71 -11.35 17.15 -9.45
N SER A 72 -10.54 17.21 -10.51
CA SER A 72 -9.10 17.41 -10.40
C SER A 72 -8.77 18.85 -10.79
N LEU A 73 -8.04 19.53 -9.93
CA LEU A 73 -7.59 20.91 -10.09
C LEU A 73 -6.07 20.89 -10.08
N THR A 74 -5.50 21.34 -11.19
CA THR A 74 -4.06 21.23 -11.45
C THR A 74 -3.37 22.57 -11.62
N ASP A 75 -4.16 23.65 -11.78
CA ASP A 75 -3.68 25.01 -11.94
C ASP A 75 -4.60 25.98 -11.18
N GLU A 76 -4.07 27.11 -10.73
CA GLU A 76 -4.86 28.16 -10.10
C GLU A 76 -5.87 28.79 -11.05
N ARG A 77 -5.57 28.80 -12.36
CA ARG A 77 -6.50 29.29 -13.39
C ARG A 77 -7.82 28.49 -13.40
N ASP A 78 -7.80 27.25 -12.90
CA ASP A 78 -9.01 26.44 -12.74
C ASP A 78 -9.97 27.02 -11.66
N LEU A 79 -9.52 28.00 -10.86
CA LEU A 79 -10.28 28.62 -9.77
C LEU A 79 -10.99 29.92 -10.17
N ASP A 80 -10.62 30.53 -11.31
CA ASP A 80 -11.18 31.82 -11.75
C ASP A 80 -12.62 31.70 -12.29
N ASP A 81 -12.97 30.56 -12.88
CA ASP A 81 -14.30 30.26 -13.42
C ASP A 81 -14.97 29.13 -12.63
N ILE A 82 -15.50 29.42 -11.43
CA ILE A 82 -16.20 28.46 -10.56
C ILE A 82 -17.44 27.89 -11.28
N PRO A 83 -17.41 26.65 -11.80
CA PRO A 83 -18.52 26.14 -12.59
C PRO A 83 -19.72 25.82 -11.71
N SER A 84 -20.94 26.04 -12.22
CA SER A 84 -22.17 25.64 -11.51
C SER A 84 -22.24 24.13 -11.16
N VAL A 85 -21.45 23.31 -11.87
CA VAL A 85 -21.34 21.86 -11.62
C VAL A 85 -20.65 21.51 -10.30
N LEU A 86 -19.97 22.45 -9.63
CA LEU A 86 -19.31 22.21 -8.34
C LEU A 86 -20.27 21.83 -7.21
N SER A 87 -21.55 22.18 -7.34
CA SER A 87 -22.60 21.72 -6.44
C SER A 87 -22.75 20.19 -6.39
N HIS A 88 -22.21 19.49 -7.39
CA HIS A 88 -22.18 18.03 -7.46
C HIS A 88 -20.86 17.40 -6.99
N ALA A 89 -19.81 18.20 -6.81
CA ALA A 89 -18.52 17.70 -6.41
C ALA A 89 -18.57 17.13 -4.99
N ARG A 90 -17.98 15.94 -4.82
CA ARG A 90 -17.79 15.25 -3.55
C ARG A 90 -16.33 15.01 -3.23
N ILE A 91 -15.52 14.90 -4.26
CA ILE A 91 -14.10 14.58 -4.18
C ILE A 91 -13.31 15.65 -4.92
N PHE A 92 -12.29 16.19 -4.25
CA PHE A 92 -11.31 17.07 -4.86
C PHE A 92 -9.93 16.43 -4.90
N SER A 93 -9.28 16.50 -6.07
CA SER A 93 -7.86 16.23 -6.23
C SER A 93 -7.17 17.56 -6.55
N LEU A 94 -6.30 18.02 -5.67
CA LEU A 94 -5.64 19.32 -5.74
C LEU A 94 -4.15 19.11 -6.00
N ARG A 95 -3.62 19.73 -7.05
CA ARG A 95 -2.20 19.70 -7.40
C ARG A 95 -1.75 21.09 -7.84
N HIS A 96 -0.54 21.51 -7.47
CA HIS A 96 0.02 22.83 -7.82
C HIS A 96 -0.86 24.05 -7.44
N ILE A 97 -1.69 23.93 -6.41
CA ILE A 97 -2.56 25.03 -5.94
C ILE A 97 -1.85 25.87 -4.87
N SER A 98 -1.75 27.18 -5.06
CA SER A 98 -1.04 28.07 -4.12
C SER A 98 -1.89 29.09 -3.36
N THR A 99 -3.13 29.34 -3.78
CA THR A 99 -3.95 30.45 -3.25
C THR A 99 -5.04 29.97 -2.28
N PRO A 100 -4.95 30.30 -0.98
CA PRO A 100 -5.95 29.90 0.01
C PRO A 100 -7.35 30.44 -0.31
N ARG A 101 -7.45 31.66 -0.86
CA ARG A 101 -8.72 32.31 -1.21
C ARG A 101 -9.48 31.56 -2.31
N GLY A 102 -8.78 31.09 -3.34
CA GLY A 102 -9.40 30.33 -4.43
C GLY A 102 -9.94 29.00 -3.92
N VAL A 103 -9.18 28.31 -3.07
CA VAL A 103 -9.63 27.07 -2.42
C VAL A 103 -10.81 27.33 -1.48
N GLU A 104 -10.83 28.44 -0.75
CA GLU A 104 -11.96 28.78 0.10
C GLU A 104 -13.24 29.00 -0.71
N ALA A 105 -13.16 29.75 -1.82
CA ALA A 105 -14.28 29.97 -2.72
C ALA A 105 -14.78 28.65 -3.35
N LEU A 106 -13.84 27.78 -3.72
CA LEU A 106 -14.12 26.44 -4.25
C LEU A 106 -14.90 25.57 -3.26
N PHE A 107 -14.42 25.44 -2.01
CA PHE A 107 -15.09 24.63 -1.00
C PHE A 107 -16.44 25.24 -0.58
N LYS A 108 -16.58 26.58 -0.63
CA LYS A 108 -17.89 27.25 -0.46
C LYS A 108 -18.86 26.92 -1.60
N ALA A 109 -18.39 26.84 -2.83
CA ALA A 109 -19.18 26.48 -4.00
C ALA A 109 -19.54 24.98 -4.05
N ALA A 110 -18.77 24.14 -3.34
CA ALA A 110 -18.93 22.69 -3.30
C ALA A 110 -19.23 22.19 -1.87
N PRO A 111 -20.41 22.49 -1.31
CA PRO A 111 -20.74 22.20 0.09
C PRO A 111 -20.91 20.70 0.40
N ARG A 112 -20.77 19.82 -0.60
CA ARG A 112 -20.91 18.36 -0.46
C ARG A 112 -19.56 17.63 -0.52
N VAL A 113 -18.46 18.38 -0.59
CA VAL A 113 -17.12 17.80 -0.62
C VAL A 113 -16.85 17.11 0.70
N CYS A 114 -16.60 15.81 0.62
CA CYS A 114 -16.29 14.97 1.75
C CYS A 114 -14.89 14.34 1.64
N GLU A 115 -14.22 14.47 0.50
CA GLU A 115 -12.89 13.91 0.28
C GLU A 115 -11.97 14.92 -0.42
N ALA A 116 -10.74 15.04 0.06
CA ALA A 116 -9.72 15.88 -0.55
C ALA A 116 -8.37 15.14 -0.63
N TYR A 117 -7.78 15.16 -1.83
CA TYR A 117 -6.48 14.58 -2.15
C TYR A 117 -5.56 15.70 -2.57
N CYS A 118 -4.62 16.08 -1.72
CA CYS A 118 -3.65 17.11 -1.99
C CYS A 118 -2.34 16.46 -2.41
N ASP A 119 -1.82 16.82 -3.58
CA ASP A 119 -0.57 16.29 -4.11
C ASP A 119 0.50 17.39 -4.23
N ARG A 120 1.66 17.05 -4.81
CA ARG A 120 2.80 17.93 -5.06
C ARG A 120 2.36 19.32 -5.54
N GLY A 121 2.95 20.35 -4.94
CA GLY A 121 2.77 21.74 -5.32
C GLY A 121 1.58 22.44 -4.66
N VAL A 122 0.74 21.73 -3.89
CA VAL A 122 -0.19 22.39 -2.97
C VAL A 122 0.60 23.16 -1.90
N GLN A 123 0.37 24.46 -1.78
CA GLN A 123 1.04 25.30 -0.79
C GLN A 123 0.43 25.12 0.60
N GLU A 124 1.28 25.20 1.62
CA GLU A 124 0.90 24.99 3.01
C GLU A 124 -0.20 25.94 3.52
N GLY A 125 -0.27 27.18 3.00
CA GLY A 125 -1.30 28.15 3.37
C GLY A 125 -2.72 27.72 3.00
N VAL A 126 -2.86 26.73 2.10
CA VAL A 126 -4.15 26.16 1.69
C VAL A 126 -4.69 25.17 2.73
N LEU A 127 -3.81 24.52 3.50
CA LEU A 127 -4.18 23.44 4.42
C LEU A 127 -5.20 23.85 5.49
N PRO A 128 -5.08 25.02 6.16
CA PRO A 128 -6.08 25.49 7.11
C PRO A 128 -7.47 25.65 6.49
N VAL A 129 -7.55 26.05 5.21
CA VAL A 129 -8.82 26.22 4.50
C VAL A 129 -9.50 24.87 4.27
N ILE A 130 -8.72 23.87 3.82
CA ILE A 130 -9.22 22.50 3.61
C ILE A 130 -9.70 21.89 4.94
N LEU A 131 -8.89 22.02 6.00
CA LEU A 131 -9.22 21.50 7.33
C LEU A 131 -10.40 22.23 8.01
N SER A 132 -10.73 23.44 7.55
CA SER A 132 -11.90 24.18 7.98
C SER A 132 -13.19 23.73 7.28
N CYS A 133 -13.12 22.81 6.31
CA CYS A 133 -14.31 22.28 5.63
C CYS A 133 -15.09 21.33 6.56
N PRO A 134 -16.33 21.68 6.97
CA PRO A 134 -17.06 20.90 7.97
C PRO A 134 -17.62 19.57 7.44
N THR A 135 -17.65 19.37 6.13
CA THR A 135 -18.15 18.13 5.50
C THR A 135 -17.04 17.16 5.15
N LEU A 136 -15.78 17.56 5.33
CA LEU A 136 -14.63 16.75 4.97
C LEU A 136 -14.48 15.55 5.92
N GLU A 137 -14.46 14.34 5.36
CA GLU A 137 -14.32 13.08 6.10
C GLU A 137 -13.00 12.38 5.78
N ILE A 138 -12.47 12.55 4.56
CA ILE A 138 -11.23 11.92 4.09
C ILE A 138 -10.26 13.00 3.61
N LEU A 139 -9.05 12.98 4.14
CA LEU A 139 -7.98 13.88 3.73
C LEU A 139 -6.71 13.10 3.47
N THR A 140 -6.19 13.22 2.24
CA THR A 140 -4.92 12.62 1.85
C THR A 140 -3.93 13.71 1.45
N PHE A 141 -2.77 13.73 2.09
CA PHE A 141 -1.59 14.49 1.68
C PHE A 141 -0.61 13.55 1.00
N LYS A 142 -0.29 13.80 -0.27
CA LYS A 142 0.72 13.11 -1.02
C LYS A 142 1.82 14.09 -1.41
N ASN A 143 3.04 13.92 -0.90
CA ASN A 143 4.17 14.79 -1.28
C ASN A 143 3.92 16.31 -1.13
N VAL A 144 3.12 16.72 -0.15
CA VAL A 144 2.84 18.13 0.16
C VAL A 144 3.98 18.69 1.02
N SER A 145 4.47 19.89 0.70
CA SER A 145 5.51 20.53 1.52
C SER A 145 4.86 21.31 2.67
N ILE A 146 5.28 21.03 3.89
CA ILE A 146 4.84 21.73 5.11
C ILE A 146 6.09 22.27 5.79
N ALA A 147 6.24 23.60 5.78
CA ALA A 147 7.35 24.33 6.39
C ALA A 147 6.88 25.47 7.33
N GLY A 148 5.61 25.83 7.27
CA GLY A 148 4.97 26.91 8.01
C GLY A 148 4.42 26.44 9.36
N HIS A 149 4.31 27.40 10.28
CA HIS A 149 3.77 27.18 11.62
C HIS A 149 2.29 27.59 11.69
N PHE A 150 1.43 26.74 12.27
CA PHE A 150 -0.03 26.92 12.30
C PHE A 150 -0.59 26.96 13.73
N PRO A 151 -0.27 27.99 14.53
CA PRO A 151 -0.61 28.02 15.96
C PRO A 151 -2.12 28.14 16.22
N SER A 152 -2.91 28.55 15.22
CA SER A 152 -4.36 28.74 15.33
C SER A 152 -5.15 27.80 14.42
N LEU A 153 -4.56 26.67 14.04
CA LEU A 153 -5.25 25.68 13.22
C LEU A 153 -6.48 25.14 13.95
N ARG A 154 -7.65 25.31 13.33
CA ARG A 154 -8.89 24.68 13.77
C ARG A 154 -9.33 23.69 12.71
N VAL A 155 -9.56 22.45 13.13
CA VAL A 155 -10.13 21.43 12.28
C VAL A 155 -11.63 21.39 12.55
N ALA A 156 -12.43 21.87 11.59
CA ALA A 156 -13.88 21.78 11.66
C ALA A 156 -14.41 20.44 11.11
N ALA A 157 -13.57 19.76 10.32
CA ALA A 157 -13.86 18.51 9.65
C ALA A 157 -14.01 17.34 10.64
N PRO A 158 -15.08 16.51 10.55
CA PRO A 158 -15.20 15.26 11.30
C PRO A 158 -14.36 14.15 10.64
N LEU A 159 -13.05 14.37 10.51
CA LEU A 159 -12.17 13.47 9.76
C LEU A 159 -12.27 12.03 10.29
N ARG A 160 -12.54 11.11 9.36
CA ARG A 160 -12.54 9.66 9.57
C ARG A 160 -11.26 9.03 9.03
N SER A 161 -10.70 9.59 7.96
CA SER A 161 -9.44 9.12 7.37
C SER A 161 -8.49 10.28 7.17
N LEU A 162 -7.31 10.18 7.78
CA LEU A 162 -6.19 11.07 7.55
C LEU A 162 -5.01 10.25 7.03
N ARG A 163 -4.57 10.56 5.81
CA ARG A 163 -3.48 9.85 5.14
C ARG A 163 -2.38 10.81 4.75
N CYS A 164 -1.19 10.60 5.28
CA CYS A 164 -0.03 11.44 5.00
C CYS A 164 1.04 10.55 4.35
N ILE A 165 1.00 10.50 3.02
CA ILE A 165 1.83 9.65 2.18
C ILE A 165 2.94 10.51 1.58
N PHE A 166 4.07 10.55 2.27
CA PHE A 166 5.26 11.17 1.71
C PHE A 166 6.07 10.08 1.02
N SER A 167 6.35 10.25 -0.27
CA SER A 167 7.21 9.31 -0.98
C SER A 167 8.52 9.21 -0.21
N SER A 168 8.93 7.98 0.11
CA SER A 168 10.03 7.56 0.99
C SER A 168 11.43 8.08 0.63
N LEU A 169 11.50 9.03 -0.31
CA LEU A 169 12.63 9.88 -0.64
C LEU A 169 12.00 11.23 -0.96
N ARG A 170 12.14 12.24 -0.08
CA ARG A 170 11.90 13.64 -0.48
C ARG A 170 12.86 13.93 -1.65
N SER A 171 12.35 13.71 -2.87
CA SER A 171 12.99 13.69 -4.18
C SER A 171 14.44 13.14 -4.27
N PRO A 172 14.66 12.06 -5.03
CA PRO A 172 15.97 11.72 -5.59
C PRO A 172 16.70 12.88 -6.30
N GLY A 173 15.95 13.89 -6.76
CA GLY A 173 16.55 15.11 -7.33
C GLY A 173 17.41 15.92 -6.35
N ASP A 174 17.24 15.71 -5.04
CA ASP A 174 18.07 16.29 -3.98
C ASP A 174 19.24 15.37 -3.57
N ILE A 175 19.46 14.23 -4.26
CA ILE A 175 20.59 13.30 -3.98
C ILE A 175 21.96 13.94 -4.26
N ASN A 176 22.01 14.97 -5.12
CA ASN A 176 23.22 15.77 -5.30
C ASN A 176 23.42 16.82 -4.20
N SER A 177 22.39 17.10 -3.39
CA SER A 177 22.57 17.81 -2.14
C SER A 177 23.18 16.83 -1.14
N LYS A 178 24.49 16.99 -0.89
CA LYS A 178 25.23 16.36 0.22
C LYS A 178 24.65 16.66 1.61
N TYR A 179 23.53 17.37 1.69
CA TYR A 179 22.91 17.76 2.94
C TYR A 179 21.86 16.72 3.32
N THR A 180 22.05 16.19 4.52
CA THR A 180 21.03 15.46 5.29
C THR A 180 19.66 16.12 5.11
N PRO A 181 18.57 15.34 4.98
CA PRO A 181 17.21 15.88 5.04
C PRO A 181 17.14 16.81 6.25
N ARG A 182 16.88 18.11 6.03
CA ARG A 182 16.97 19.12 7.08
C ARG A 182 16.02 18.73 8.19
N SER A 183 16.54 18.35 9.36
CA SER A 183 15.75 17.96 10.53
C SER A 183 14.67 18.98 10.90
N HIS A 184 14.88 20.25 10.55
CA HIS A 184 13.90 21.32 10.74
C HIS A 184 12.60 21.09 9.95
N CYS A 185 12.64 20.53 8.73
CA CYS A 185 11.45 20.35 7.89
C CYS A 185 10.41 19.37 8.46
N PHE A 186 10.79 18.52 9.42
CA PHE A 186 9.86 17.59 10.06
C PHE A 186 9.20 18.20 11.30
N LEU A 187 9.76 19.27 11.89
CA LEU A 187 9.22 19.88 13.10
C LEU A 187 7.87 20.55 12.84
N GLN A 188 7.77 21.37 11.79
CA GLN A 188 6.49 22.04 11.47
C GLN A 188 5.43 21.04 10.99
N GLU A 189 5.84 20.04 10.21
CA GLU A 189 4.95 18.97 9.80
C GLU A 189 4.42 18.19 11.01
N ARG A 190 5.30 17.82 11.94
CA ARG A 190 4.94 17.19 13.20
C ARG A 190 3.96 18.04 13.99
N GLU A 191 4.24 19.32 14.20
CA GLU A 191 3.33 20.24 14.91
C GLU A 191 1.94 20.31 14.26
N LEU A 192 1.89 20.36 12.93
CA LEU A 192 0.63 20.32 12.19
C LEU A 192 -0.11 19.00 12.44
N LEU A 193 0.56 17.86 12.26
CA LEU A 193 -0.03 16.53 12.41
C LEU A 193 -0.54 16.31 13.84
N GLU A 194 0.26 16.67 14.85
CA GLU A 194 -0.12 16.57 16.25
C GLU A 194 -1.37 17.42 16.56
N SER A 195 -1.44 18.65 16.01
CA SER A 195 -2.60 19.53 16.16
C SER A 195 -3.87 18.95 15.50
N VAL A 196 -3.76 18.41 14.29
CA VAL A 196 -4.89 17.77 13.59
C VAL A 196 -5.36 16.51 14.32
N ILE A 197 -4.41 15.66 14.72
CA ILE A 197 -4.68 14.41 15.46
C ILE A 197 -5.39 14.71 16.77
N ALA A 198 -4.91 15.69 17.54
CA ALA A 198 -5.52 16.06 18.81
C ALA A 198 -7.00 16.46 18.66
N GLN A 199 -7.34 17.15 17.57
CA GLN A 199 -8.70 17.62 17.28
C GLN A 199 -9.61 16.53 16.70
N CYS A 200 -9.06 15.54 15.98
CA CYS A 200 -9.85 14.53 15.25
C CYS A 200 -9.83 13.13 15.88
N ARG A 201 -9.12 12.93 17.00
CA ARG A 201 -8.92 11.61 17.65
C ARG A 201 -10.22 10.82 17.87
N ALA A 202 -11.32 11.49 18.20
CA ALA A 202 -12.60 10.83 18.49
C ALA A 202 -13.33 10.29 17.25
N THR A 203 -13.00 10.81 16.06
CA THR A 203 -13.68 10.47 14.80
C THR A 203 -12.84 9.64 13.85
N LEU A 204 -11.50 9.71 13.97
CA LEU A 204 -10.58 9.00 13.10
C LEU A 204 -10.73 7.48 13.22
N GLU A 205 -10.93 6.85 12.07
CA GLU A 205 -11.01 5.41 11.84
C GLU A 205 -9.73 4.89 11.16
N VAL A 206 -9.10 5.71 10.30
CA VAL A 206 -7.88 5.38 9.56
C VAL A 206 -6.84 6.48 9.71
N LEU A 207 -5.61 6.09 10.04
CA LEU A 207 -4.49 7.00 10.21
C LEU A 207 -3.23 6.45 9.53
N VAL A 208 -2.75 7.15 8.49
CA VAL A 208 -1.48 6.86 7.82
C VAL A 208 -0.55 8.04 8.01
N LEU A 209 0.63 7.79 8.60
CA LEU A 209 1.58 8.82 8.99
C LEU A 209 2.99 8.52 8.46
N PRO A 210 3.78 9.55 8.12
CA PRO A 210 5.21 9.40 7.99
C PRO A 210 5.85 9.18 9.36
N GLY A 211 6.77 8.24 9.47
CA GLY A 211 7.48 8.01 10.71
C GLY A 211 8.35 9.21 11.10
N GLU A 212 9.08 9.85 10.18
CA GLU A 212 9.96 11.00 10.48
C GLU A 212 9.28 12.18 11.20
N SER A 213 7.99 12.37 10.95
CA SER A 213 7.16 13.45 11.50
C SER A 213 6.22 12.97 12.60
N THR A 214 6.39 11.74 13.08
CA THR A 214 5.55 11.13 14.12
C THR A 214 6.32 10.90 15.41
N ARG A 215 5.71 11.28 16.54
CA ARG A 215 6.12 10.89 17.89
C ARG A 215 5.11 9.89 18.45
N LEU A 216 5.58 8.81 19.07
CA LEU A 216 4.67 7.85 19.69
C LEU A 216 3.88 8.47 20.84
N SER A 217 4.50 9.38 21.60
CA SER A 217 3.85 10.12 22.68
C SER A 217 2.73 11.06 22.21
N ALA A 218 2.63 11.39 20.93
CA ALA A 218 1.48 12.14 20.41
C ALA A 218 0.25 11.25 20.20
N LEU A 219 0.47 9.95 19.98
CA LEU A 219 -0.57 8.97 19.69
C LEU A 219 -1.10 8.28 20.96
N ALA A 220 -0.24 8.05 21.96
CA ALA A 220 -0.57 7.35 23.20
C ALA A 220 -1.39 8.08 24.31
N PRO A 221 -1.48 9.43 24.42
CA PRO A 221 -1.99 10.08 25.64
C PRO A 221 -3.49 9.89 25.92
N ALA A 222 -4.26 9.58 24.88
CA ALA A 222 -5.71 9.51 24.96
C ALA A 222 -6.25 8.43 24.02
N ALA A 223 -7.39 7.86 24.42
CA ALA A 223 -8.04 6.78 23.70
C ALA A 223 -8.48 7.19 22.29
N TRP A 224 -8.38 6.24 21.37
CA TRP A 224 -8.83 6.28 20.00
C TRP A 224 -10.08 5.39 19.87
N PRO A 225 -11.28 5.94 20.13
CA PRO A 225 -12.48 5.13 20.25
C PRO A 225 -12.89 4.44 18.94
N ARG A 226 -12.47 4.97 17.79
CA ARG A 226 -12.88 4.50 16.46
C ARG A 226 -11.74 4.04 15.57
N LEU A 227 -10.49 4.23 15.97
CA LEU A 227 -9.35 3.91 15.12
C LEU A 227 -9.24 2.40 14.93
N ARG A 228 -9.26 1.98 13.66
CA ARG A 228 -9.16 0.59 13.22
C ARG A 228 -7.89 0.35 12.42
N GLU A 229 -7.38 1.36 11.74
CA GLU A 229 -6.19 1.23 10.90
C GLU A 229 -5.13 2.25 11.27
N LEU A 230 -3.94 1.78 11.61
CA LEU A 230 -2.75 2.60 11.84
C LEU A 230 -1.63 2.16 10.91
N SER A 231 -1.09 3.10 10.16
CA SER A 231 0.11 2.89 9.34
C SER A 231 1.16 3.96 9.61
N ILE A 232 2.39 3.54 9.91
CA ILE A 232 3.54 4.42 10.05
C ILE A 232 4.60 3.97 9.05
N CYS A 233 4.97 4.86 8.13
CA CYS A 233 5.82 4.52 6.97
C CYS A 233 6.97 5.51 6.83
N GLY A 234 8.09 5.09 6.22
CA GLY A 234 9.24 5.98 6.01
C GLY A 234 10.28 5.84 7.12
N ILE A 235 10.93 6.93 7.53
CA ILE A 235 11.98 6.85 8.56
C ILE A 235 11.31 6.61 9.91
N GLY A 236 11.84 5.71 10.75
CA GLY A 236 11.23 5.37 12.05
C GLY A 236 10.80 6.58 12.91
N PRO A 237 9.67 6.49 13.65
CA PRO A 237 9.18 7.56 14.50
C PRO A 237 10.07 7.81 15.71
N GLU A 238 9.84 8.94 16.38
CA GLU A 238 10.44 9.20 17.69
C GLU A 238 9.77 8.30 18.74
N LEU A 239 10.57 7.40 19.32
CA LEU A 239 10.12 6.38 20.28
C LEU A 239 10.17 6.91 21.72
N ASP A 240 9.43 7.97 21.99
CA ASP A 240 9.33 8.63 23.30
C ASP A 240 8.17 8.12 24.17
N ALA A 241 7.44 7.13 23.68
CA ALA A 241 6.46 6.32 24.40
C ALA A 241 6.58 4.86 23.95
N SER A 242 6.02 3.91 24.71
CA SER A 242 6.05 2.50 24.31
C SER A 242 4.89 2.15 23.38
N PHE A 243 5.08 1.15 22.52
CA PHE A 243 3.97 0.61 21.73
C PHE A 243 2.89 -0.02 22.61
N SER A 244 3.23 -0.53 23.81
CA SER A 244 2.22 -1.02 24.75
C SER A 244 1.24 0.09 25.16
N GLN A 245 1.75 1.30 25.42
CA GLN A 245 0.90 2.47 25.70
C GLN A 245 0.07 2.87 24.47
N LEU A 246 0.68 2.80 23.27
CA LEU A 246 0.01 3.07 22.01
C LEU A 246 -1.18 2.13 21.78
N PHE A 247 -0.97 0.82 21.91
CA PHE A 247 -2.01 -0.19 21.69
C PHE A 247 -3.10 -0.11 22.76
N ALA A 248 -2.75 0.19 24.02
CA ALA A 248 -3.75 0.44 25.06
C ALA A 248 -4.66 1.64 24.73
N ALA A 249 -4.14 2.64 24.01
CA ALA A 249 -4.94 3.76 23.53
C ALA A 249 -5.82 3.39 22.32
N MET A 250 -5.61 2.26 21.64
CA MET A 250 -6.27 1.88 20.38
C MET A 250 -6.97 0.51 20.49
N PRO A 251 -7.99 0.36 21.34
CA PRO A 251 -8.60 -0.94 21.64
C PRO A 251 -9.36 -1.58 20.48
N ASN A 252 -9.64 -0.83 19.40
CA ASN A 252 -10.36 -1.29 18.21
C ASN A 252 -9.44 -1.46 16.99
N LEU A 253 -8.12 -1.47 17.19
CA LEU A 253 -7.17 -1.60 16.09
C LEU A 253 -7.27 -2.98 15.44
N GLU A 254 -7.51 -2.98 14.13
CA GLU A 254 -7.69 -4.18 13.29
C GLU A 254 -6.55 -4.32 12.27
N VAL A 255 -5.96 -3.20 11.83
CA VAL A 255 -4.86 -3.16 10.86
C VAL A 255 -3.69 -2.36 11.44
N LEU A 256 -2.52 -3.01 11.50
CA LEU A 256 -1.27 -2.38 11.88
C LEU A 256 -0.25 -2.49 10.75
N THR A 257 0.28 -1.36 10.33
CA THR A 257 1.37 -1.30 9.35
C THR A 257 2.53 -0.47 9.88
N LEU A 258 3.71 -1.08 9.98
CA LEU A 258 4.96 -0.42 10.33
C LEU A 258 5.99 -0.69 9.22
N LEU A 259 6.05 0.21 8.24
CA LEU A 259 6.99 0.15 7.11
C LEU A 259 8.13 1.15 7.31
N LEU A 260 8.98 0.83 8.27
CA LEU A 260 10.01 1.73 8.76
C LEU A 260 11.36 1.40 8.15
N SER A 261 12.00 2.41 7.54
CA SER A 261 13.37 2.35 7.08
C SER A 261 14.34 2.46 8.26
N GLN A 262 15.26 1.50 8.36
CA GLN A 262 16.26 1.50 9.44
C GLN A 262 17.41 2.46 9.12
N ARG A 263 17.71 3.37 10.05
CA ARG A 263 18.92 4.20 10.00
C ARG A 263 20.15 3.32 10.18
N HIS A 264 21.25 3.65 9.50
CA HIS A 264 22.52 2.92 9.68
C HIS A 264 22.93 2.87 11.16
N HIS A 265 23.32 1.68 11.61
CA HIS A 265 23.79 1.39 12.97
C HIS A 265 22.75 1.45 14.10
N GLY A 266 21.46 1.62 13.81
CA GLY A 266 20.41 1.46 14.81
C GLY A 266 20.15 -0.02 15.16
N PRO A 267 19.70 -0.35 16.38
CA PRO A 267 19.16 -1.68 16.66
C PRO A 267 17.87 -1.93 15.85
N PRO A 268 17.43 -3.20 15.68
CA PRO A 268 16.10 -3.51 15.19
C PRO A 268 15.02 -2.84 16.05
N LEU A 269 13.88 -2.50 15.46
CA LEU A 269 12.75 -2.00 16.23
C LEU A 269 12.19 -3.13 17.10
N THR A 270 12.07 -2.87 18.39
CA THR A 270 11.30 -3.71 19.31
C THR A 270 9.95 -3.04 19.57
N ILE A 271 8.88 -3.69 19.12
CA ILE A 271 7.49 -3.26 19.30
C ILE A 271 7.06 -3.63 20.71
N LEU A 272 7.08 -4.92 21.06
CA LEU A 272 6.78 -5.38 22.42
C LEU A 272 7.99 -6.11 23.02
N PRO A 273 8.24 -5.93 24.34
CA PRO A 273 9.28 -6.69 25.02
C PRO A 273 8.98 -8.19 24.98
N ALA A 274 10.03 -9.01 24.94
CA ALA A 274 9.89 -10.46 24.84
C ALA A 274 9.40 -11.12 26.13
N ASP A 275 9.59 -10.48 27.30
CA ASP A 275 9.14 -11.01 28.60
C ASP A 275 7.66 -10.69 28.83
N PRO A 276 6.78 -11.71 28.92
CA PRO A 276 5.34 -11.51 29.16
C PRO A 276 5.01 -10.85 30.50
N LYS A 277 5.97 -10.73 31.43
CA LYS A 277 5.77 -10.04 32.71
C LYS A 277 5.68 -8.52 32.59
N ASP A 278 6.18 -7.94 31.48
CA ASP A 278 6.44 -6.50 31.41
C ASP A 278 5.30 -5.66 30.78
N ALA A 279 4.36 -6.26 30.05
CA ALA A 279 3.09 -5.64 29.65
C ALA A 279 2.25 -6.64 28.84
N PHE A 280 1.12 -7.10 29.37
CA PHE A 280 0.12 -7.76 28.53
C PHE A 280 -0.59 -6.70 27.68
N VAL A 281 -0.50 -6.83 26.36
CA VAL A 281 -1.25 -6.01 25.41
C VAL A 281 -2.19 -6.93 24.66
N ASP A 282 -3.48 -6.59 24.71
CA ASP A 282 -4.49 -7.32 23.94
C ASP A 282 -4.41 -6.92 22.46
N LEU A 283 -3.83 -7.79 21.64
CA LEU A 283 -3.80 -7.66 20.18
C LEU A 283 -4.85 -8.56 19.51
N ALA A 284 -5.88 -9.03 20.25
CA ALA A 284 -6.85 -10.00 19.75
C ALA A 284 -7.72 -9.50 18.60
N ARG A 285 -7.76 -8.19 18.34
CA ARG A 285 -8.51 -7.61 17.23
C ARG A 285 -7.68 -7.42 15.96
N LEU A 286 -6.35 -7.57 16.02
CA LEU A 286 -5.52 -7.42 14.82
C LEU A 286 -5.83 -8.54 13.82
N VAL A 287 -6.34 -8.12 12.66
CA VAL A 287 -6.67 -8.97 11.51
C VAL A 287 -5.57 -8.92 10.46
N ARG A 288 -4.92 -7.75 10.29
CA ARG A 288 -3.82 -7.54 9.35
C ARG A 288 -2.63 -6.90 10.05
N VAL A 289 -1.46 -7.49 9.86
CA VAL A 289 -0.19 -6.98 10.38
C VAL A 289 0.86 -6.93 9.28
N THR A 290 1.42 -5.76 9.04
CA THR A 290 2.54 -5.56 8.13
C THR A 290 3.72 -4.94 8.85
N LEU A 291 4.83 -5.66 8.91
CA LEU A 291 6.06 -5.22 9.59
C LEU A 291 7.24 -5.27 8.63
N SER A 292 7.97 -4.17 8.54
CA SER A 292 9.29 -4.18 7.91
C SER A 292 10.39 -4.46 8.91
N TYR A 293 11.31 -5.37 8.60
CA TYR A 293 12.49 -5.68 9.42
C TYR A 293 12.17 -6.06 10.87
N PRO A 294 11.20 -6.95 11.12
CA PRO A 294 10.84 -7.27 12.49
C PRO A 294 12.03 -7.91 13.22
N ASN A 295 12.14 -7.63 14.52
CA ASN A 295 13.01 -8.40 15.40
C ASN A 295 12.43 -9.82 15.57
N PRO A 296 13.17 -10.90 15.26
CA PRO A 296 12.63 -12.26 15.34
C PRO A 296 12.17 -12.65 16.74
N VAL A 297 12.73 -12.04 17.79
CA VAL A 297 12.38 -12.32 19.20
C VAL A 297 11.36 -11.33 19.78
N ASP A 298 10.72 -10.51 18.94
CA ASP A 298 9.76 -9.49 19.38
C ASP A 298 8.50 -10.12 20.00
N GLY A 299 8.07 -9.58 21.15
CA GLY A 299 6.88 -10.06 21.85
C GLY A 299 5.59 -9.89 21.04
N VAL A 300 5.58 -9.04 20.01
CA VAL A 300 4.41 -8.78 19.16
C VAL A 300 3.87 -10.08 18.55
N PHE A 301 4.73 -10.99 18.12
CA PHE A 301 4.31 -12.23 17.45
C PHE A 301 3.59 -13.20 18.40
N ARG A 302 3.96 -13.21 19.69
CA ARG A 302 3.25 -13.99 20.71
C ARG A 302 1.90 -13.38 21.08
N GLY A 303 1.77 -12.06 20.94
CA GLY A 303 0.53 -11.33 21.23
C GLY A 303 -0.54 -11.48 20.15
N LEU A 304 -0.16 -11.85 18.91
CA LEU A 304 -1.11 -12.10 17.83
C LEU A 304 -1.98 -13.32 18.13
N THR A 305 -3.20 -13.31 17.62
CA THR A 305 -4.23 -14.32 17.92
C THR A 305 -4.82 -14.93 16.64
N PRO A 306 -5.68 -15.95 16.73
CA PRO A 306 -6.34 -16.54 15.56
C PRO A 306 -7.28 -15.58 14.82
N ALA A 307 -7.47 -14.35 15.29
CA ALA A 307 -8.13 -13.30 14.51
C ALA A 307 -7.29 -12.85 13.30
N LEU A 308 -5.97 -13.07 13.34
CA LEU A 308 -5.04 -12.73 12.26
C LEU A 308 -5.40 -13.48 10.98
N ARG A 309 -5.57 -12.74 9.88
CA ARG A 309 -5.86 -13.26 8.54
C ARG A 309 -4.77 -12.93 7.54
N GLU A 310 -4.05 -11.83 7.77
CA GLU A 310 -3.05 -11.35 6.84
C GLU A 310 -1.79 -10.94 7.60
N LEU A 311 -0.65 -11.48 7.16
CA LEU A 311 0.66 -11.17 7.71
C LEU A 311 1.59 -10.81 6.57
N SER A 312 2.25 -9.68 6.69
CA SER A 312 3.28 -9.25 5.76
C SER A 312 4.56 -8.95 6.53
N ILE A 313 5.57 -9.81 6.36
CA ILE A 313 6.91 -9.62 6.89
C ILE A 313 7.80 -9.26 5.71
N ARG A 314 8.16 -7.97 5.61
CA ARG A 314 8.77 -7.44 4.40
C ARG A 314 9.95 -6.49 4.62
N ASP A 315 10.50 -6.03 3.52
CA ASP A 315 11.50 -4.98 3.42
C ASP A 315 10.84 -3.60 3.16
N SER A 316 11.46 -2.52 3.65
CA SER A 316 11.02 -1.13 3.41
C SER A 316 12.19 -0.11 3.52
N PRO A 317 12.60 0.57 2.43
CA PRO A 317 12.11 0.40 1.08
C PRO A 317 12.50 -0.97 0.51
N ARG A 318 11.87 -1.36 -0.61
CA ARG A 318 12.13 -2.64 -1.28
C ARG A 318 13.60 -2.77 -1.66
N PHE A 319 14.17 -3.94 -1.39
CA PHE A 319 15.56 -4.28 -1.64
C PHE A 319 15.91 -4.17 -3.12
N TYR A 320 15.03 -4.66 -4.00
CA TYR A 320 15.22 -4.56 -5.46
C TYR A 320 15.29 -3.10 -5.95
N TRP A 321 14.71 -2.15 -5.22
CA TRP A 321 14.82 -0.72 -5.57
C TRP A 321 16.19 -0.12 -5.20
N ILE A 322 16.77 -0.57 -4.09
CA ILE A 322 18.02 -0.01 -3.54
C ILE A 322 19.24 -0.48 -4.33
N THR A 323 19.22 -1.71 -4.83
CA THR A 323 20.30 -2.26 -5.65
C THR A 323 20.54 -1.45 -6.92
N GLU A 324 19.52 -0.75 -7.43
CA GLU A 324 19.63 0.11 -8.61
C GLU A 324 20.06 1.55 -8.30
N HIS A 325 19.65 2.09 -7.14
CA HIS A 325 19.76 3.53 -6.82
C HIS A 325 20.65 3.82 -5.61
N SER A 326 21.61 2.94 -5.31
CA SER A 326 22.42 2.85 -4.08
C SER A 326 22.74 4.20 -3.43
N ASN A 327 21.84 4.66 -2.57
CA ASN A 327 22.08 5.80 -1.69
C ASN A 327 22.33 5.22 -0.30
N SER A 328 23.56 5.39 0.19
CA SER A 328 24.13 4.71 1.36
C SER A 328 23.55 5.12 2.71
N PHE A 329 22.34 5.67 2.78
CA PHE A 329 21.77 6.25 4.01
C PHE A 329 20.85 5.32 4.80
N TYR A 330 20.34 4.26 4.18
CA TYR A 330 19.43 3.30 4.84
C TYR A 330 19.97 1.88 4.77
N ARG A 331 19.64 1.08 5.79
CA ARG A 331 19.77 -0.37 5.72
C ARG A 331 18.43 -0.99 5.37
N THR A 332 18.51 -2.02 4.54
CA THR A 332 17.40 -2.93 4.26
C THR A 332 17.82 -4.30 4.73
N PRO A 333 17.83 -4.53 6.07
CA PRO A 333 18.12 -5.87 6.56
C PRO A 333 17.05 -6.81 6.00
N ILE A 334 17.44 -8.02 5.62
CA ILE A 334 16.46 -9.02 5.19
C ILE A 334 16.63 -10.18 6.17
N LEU A 335 15.51 -10.71 6.66
CA LEU A 335 15.51 -11.87 7.55
C LEU A 335 16.18 -13.06 6.85
N CYS A 336 17.00 -13.80 7.57
CA CYS A 336 17.39 -15.14 7.13
C CYS A 336 16.22 -16.11 7.36
N CYS A 337 16.29 -17.28 6.72
CA CYS A 337 15.22 -18.29 6.81
C CYS A 337 15.02 -18.80 8.26
N ARG A 338 16.11 -18.97 9.02
CA ARG A 338 16.06 -19.37 10.43
C ARG A 338 15.33 -18.36 11.32
N ASP A 339 15.57 -17.08 11.10
CA ASP A 339 14.90 -16.00 11.86
C ASP A 339 13.41 -15.92 11.51
N ALA A 340 13.05 -16.07 10.24
CA ALA A 340 11.66 -16.19 9.82
C ALA A 340 10.98 -17.42 10.44
N LEU A 341 11.66 -18.57 10.48
CA LEU A 341 11.15 -19.79 11.11
C LEU A 341 10.90 -19.59 12.61
N HIS A 342 11.77 -18.85 13.29
CA HIS A 342 11.57 -18.50 14.69
C HIS A 342 10.30 -17.66 14.92
N ILE A 343 10.00 -16.70 14.03
CA ILE A 343 8.76 -15.92 14.08
C ILE A 343 7.54 -16.84 13.95
N PHE A 344 7.52 -17.73 12.96
CA PHE A 344 6.38 -18.65 12.77
C PHE A 344 6.19 -19.64 13.92
N ARG A 345 7.28 -20.09 14.55
CA ARG A 345 7.19 -20.87 15.79
C ARG A 345 6.50 -20.08 16.90
N GLN A 346 6.83 -18.81 17.09
CA GLN A 346 6.13 -17.97 18.07
C GLN A 346 4.65 -17.75 17.76
N LEU A 347 4.30 -17.57 16.48
CA LEU A 347 2.90 -17.47 16.05
C LEU A 347 2.10 -18.75 16.35
N SER A 348 2.75 -19.91 16.30
CA SER A 348 2.14 -21.22 16.56
C SER A 348 2.10 -21.55 18.05
N ASP A 349 3.19 -21.30 18.79
CA ASP A 349 3.33 -21.62 20.22
C ASP A 349 2.49 -20.69 21.13
N GLY A 350 2.15 -19.49 20.65
CA GLY A 350 1.36 -18.50 21.37
C GLY A 350 -0.14 -18.83 21.38
N ALA A 351 -0.96 -17.92 20.86
CA ALA A 351 -2.40 -18.14 20.75
C ALA A 351 -2.80 -18.91 19.47
N ASP A 352 -1.87 -19.59 18.79
CA ASP A 352 -2.07 -20.25 17.50
C ASP A 352 -2.57 -19.28 16.40
N ALA A 353 -1.90 -18.13 16.27
CA ALA A 353 -2.26 -17.09 15.31
C ALA A 353 -2.11 -17.54 13.84
N ALA A 354 -1.21 -18.50 13.58
CA ALA A 354 -0.92 -18.98 12.23
C ALA A 354 -2.06 -19.80 11.60
N SER A 355 -2.89 -20.48 12.41
CA SER A 355 -3.86 -21.47 11.90
C SER A 355 -4.98 -20.90 11.03
N ASN A 356 -5.30 -19.61 11.21
CA ASN A 356 -6.30 -18.88 10.45
C ASN A 356 -5.72 -17.95 9.38
N LEU A 357 -4.39 -17.95 9.19
CA LEU A 357 -3.75 -17.09 8.22
C LEU A 357 -4.18 -17.45 6.78
N GLU A 358 -4.69 -16.47 6.05
CA GLU A 358 -5.22 -16.62 4.69
C GLU A 358 -4.30 -15.98 3.64
N ARG A 359 -3.56 -14.92 4.01
CA ARG A 359 -2.59 -14.26 3.14
C ARG A 359 -1.27 -14.04 3.87
N LEU A 360 -0.17 -14.38 3.20
CA LEU A 360 1.18 -14.20 3.70
C LEU A 360 2.04 -13.51 2.63
N GLU A 361 2.68 -12.41 3.01
CA GLU A 361 3.84 -11.89 2.30
C GLU A 361 5.08 -12.15 3.16
N LEU A 362 6.09 -12.79 2.59
CA LEU A 362 7.31 -13.17 3.28
C LEU A 362 8.53 -12.79 2.46
N VAL A 363 9.39 -11.96 3.06
CA VAL A 363 10.67 -11.56 2.48
C VAL A 363 11.81 -12.20 3.27
N VAL A 364 12.60 -13.02 2.58
CA VAL A 364 13.74 -13.73 3.16
C VAL A 364 14.97 -13.62 2.27
N ARG A 365 16.13 -13.72 2.92
CA ARG A 365 17.42 -13.89 2.26
C ARG A 365 17.83 -15.34 2.44
N ALA A 366 18.22 -15.96 1.34
CA ALA A 366 18.64 -17.34 1.32
C ALA A 366 20.02 -17.48 0.70
N THR A 367 20.80 -18.40 1.27
CA THR A 367 22.14 -18.79 0.81
C THR A 367 22.11 -20.23 0.32
N GLU A 368 23.02 -20.62 -0.57
CA GLU A 368 23.13 -22.03 -1.01
C GLU A 368 23.46 -22.97 0.16
N THR A 369 24.12 -22.46 1.20
CA THR A 369 24.50 -23.22 2.40
C THR A 369 23.36 -23.39 3.41
N GLU A 370 22.28 -22.63 3.30
CA GLU A 370 21.14 -22.63 4.23
C GLU A 370 19.85 -23.14 3.54
N ILE A 371 19.99 -23.96 2.49
CA ILE A 371 18.84 -24.53 1.80
C ILE A 371 17.99 -25.41 2.73
N GLU A 372 18.62 -26.10 3.69
CA GLU A 372 17.90 -26.91 4.68
C GLU A 372 17.00 -26.04 5.57
N ASP A 373 17.50 -24.89 6.03
CA ASP A 373 16.71 -23.92 6.81
C ASP A 373 15.58 -23.31 5.96
N GLU A 374 15.82 -23.05 4.67
CA GLU A 374 14.81 -22.54 3.72
C GLU A 374 13.68 -23.56 3.53
N MET A 375 14.02 -24.84 3.31
CA MET A 375 13.03 -25.91 3.15
C MET A 375 12.29 -26.21 4.45
N GLU A 376 12.98 -26.19 5.61
CA GLU A 376 12.35 -26.34 6.93
C GLU A 376 11.34 -25.22 7.18
N LEU A 377 11.70 -23.97 6.86
CA LEU A 377 10.79 -22.83 6.94
C LEU A 377 9.52 -23.06 6.13
N TYR A 378 9.64 -23.41 4.85
CA TYR A 378 8.47 -23.60 3.98
C TYR A 378 7.59 -24.76 4.44
N ALA A 379 8.20 -25.89 4.83
CA ALA A 379 7.48 -27.03 5.37
C ALA A 379 6.73 -26.68 6.67
N PHE A 380 7.38 -25.94 7.57
CA PHE A 380 6.77 -25.49 8.82
C PHE A 380 5.61 -24.53 8.57
N VAL A 381 5.78 -23.51 7.71
CA VAL A 381 4.72 -22.54 7.39
C VAL A 381 3.53 -23.25 6.74
N ALA A 382 3.78 -24.18 5.82
CA ALA A 382 2.71 -24.97 5.19
C ALA A 382 1.88 -25.76 6.22
N ALA A 383 2.54 -26.34 7.23
CA ALA A 383 1.88 -27.09 8.28
C ALA A 383 1.13 -26.17 9.27
N ALA A 384 1.74 -25.04 9.66
CA ALA A 384 1.19 -24.09 10.63
C ALA A 384 0.06 -23.23 10.04
N CYS A 385 0.05 -22.99 8.72
CA CYS A 385 -0.92 -22.14 8.03
C CYS A 385 -1.80 -22.95 7.06
N PRO A 386 -2.63 -23.89 7.54
CA PRO A 386 -3.40 -24.80 6.67
C PRO A 386 -4.46 -24.08 5.82
N ARG A 387 -4.80 -22.83 6.14
CA ARG A 387 -5.78 -22.00 5.42
C ARG A 387 -5.16 -20.99 4.48
N LEU A 388 -3.83 -21.02 4.31
CA LEU A 388 -3.14 -20.05 3.47
C LEU A 388 -3.58 -20.19 2.01
N ARG A 389 -4.17 -19.13 1.47
CA ARG A 389 -4.69 -19.04 0.10
C ARG A 389 -3.81 -18.21 -0.81
N VAL A 390 -3.15 -17.20 -0.25
CA VAL A 390 -2.26 -16.31 -0.99
C VAL A 390 -0.89 -16.28 -0.34
N LEU A 391 0.14 -16.57 -1.12
CA LEU A 391 1.54 -16.46 -0.72
C LEU A 391 2.27 -15.54 -1.69
N GLU A 392 2.83 -14.45 -1.16
CA GLU A 392 3.80 -13.60 -1.84
C GLU A 392 5.18 -13.85 -1.21
N LEU A 393 6.08 -14.48 -1.95
CA LEU A 393 7.40 -14.86 -1.47
C LEU A 393 8.47 -14.07 -2.21
N HIS A 394 9.23 -13.27 -1.47
CA HIS A 394 10.44 -12.62 -1.96
C HIS A 394 11.65 -13.32 -1.36
N ARG A 395 12.35 -14.06 -2.20
CA ARG A 395 13.52 -14.84 -1.87
C ARG A 395 14.72 -14.19 -2.55
N TYR A 396 15.49 -13.41 -1.78
CA TYR A 396 16.68 -12.74 -2.29
C TYR A 396 17.92 -13.64 -2.15
N ARG A 397 18.76 -13.68 -3.19
CA ARG A 397 20.05 -14.37 -3.12
C ARG A 397 21.02 -13.55 -2.28
N ASN A 398 21.86 -14.23 -1.51
CA ASN A 398 22.97 -13.59 -0.82
C ASN A 398 24.18 -13.42 -1.75
N VAL A 399 24.06 -12.54 -2.74
CA VAL A 399 25.13 -12.22 -3.70
C VAL A 399 25.63 -10.80 -3.52
N LEU A 400 26.93 -10.58 -3.81
CA LEU A 400 27.52 -9.24 -3.84
C LEU A 400 27.10 -8.46 -5.10
N ASP A 401 27.02 -9.15 -6.24
CA ASP A 401 26.54 -8.59 -7.50
C ASP A 401 25.17 -9.22 -7.83
N PRO A 402 24.09 -8.44 -7.91
CA PRO A 402 22.76 -8.96 -8.26
C PRO A 402 22.69 -9.55 -9.68
N ARG A 403 23.72 -9.33 -10.51
CA ARG A 403 23.85 -9.91 -11.85
C ARG A 403 24.61 -11.24 -11.86
N ASP A 404 25.08 -11.73 -10.71
CA ASP A 404 25.84 -12.98 -10.66
C ASP A 404 24.95 -14.18 -11.03
N VAL A 405 25.17 -14.72 -12.22
CA VAL A 405 24.42 -15.88 -12.76
C VAL A 405 24.93 -17.22 -12.23
N ARG A 406 26.05 -17.25 -11.50
CA ARG A 406 26.69 -18.49 -11.03
C ARG A 406 25.99 -19.08 -9.81
N VAL A 407 25.30 -18.24 -9.03
CA VAL A 407 24.52 -18.68 -7.88
C VAL A 407 23.18 -19.20 -8.38
N ALA A 408 23.00 -20.51 -8.30
CA ALA A 408 21.83 -21.18 -8.83
C ALA A 408 20.62 -20.91 -7.93
N ILE A 409 19.46 -20.73 -8.55
CA ILE A 409 18.19 -20.66 -7.84
C ILE A 409 17.63 -22.08 -7.77
N PRO A 410 17.44 -22.67 -6.58
CA PRO A 410 16.99 -24.05 -6.42
C PRO A 410 15.47 -24.16 -6.66
N LEU A 411 15.01 -23.78 -7.86
CA LEU A 411 13.57 -23.63 -8.16
C LEU A 411 12.80 -24.93 -7.98
N ASP A 412 13.37 -26.08 -8.33
CA ASP A 412 12.69 -27.37 -8.14
C ASP A 412 12.49 -27.66 -6.66
N ALA A 413 13.49 -27.42 -5.81
CA ALA A 413 13.37 -27.60 -4.36
C ALA A 413 12.32 -26.64 -3.76
N ILE A 414 12.33 -25.37 -4.21
CA ILE A 414 11.32 -24.38 -3.81
C ILE A 414 9.91 -24.88 -4.22
N ALA A 415 9.74 -25.28 -5.48
CA ALA A 415 8.46 -25.75 -6.00
C ALA A 415 7.97 -27.00 -5.27
N ASP A 416 8.87 -27.93 -4.94
CA ASP A 416 8.58 -29.15 -4.17
C ASP A 416 8.17 -28.82 -2.73
N ALA A 417 8.89 -27.92 -2.06
CA ALA A 417 8.52 -27.48 -0.71
C ALA A 417 7.17 -26.76 -0.68
N LEU A 418 6.85 -25.99 -1.73
CA LEU A 418 5.55 -25.33 -1.87
C LEU A 418 4.39 -26.32 -2.06
N GLN A 419 4.65 -27.59 -2.37
CA GLN A 419 3.58 -28.58 -2.47
C GLN A 419 2.85 -28.83 -1.13
N GLY A 420 3.47 -28.49 0.00
CA GLY A 420 2.84 -28.56 1.32
C GLY A 420 1.62 -27.65 1.47
N PHE A 421 1.53 -26.57 0.70
CA PHE A 421 0.48 -25.56 0.81
C PHE A 421 -0.79 -25.97 0.07
N ARG A 422 -1.57 -26.88 0.67
CA ARG A 422 -2.75 -27.50 0.04
C ARG A 422 -3.91 -26.54 -0.25
N SER A 423 -4.00 -25.43 0.49
CA SER A 423 -5.06 -24.43 0.32
C SER A 423 -4.66 -23.26 -0.59
N LEU A 424 -3.42 -23.24 -1.06
CA LEU A 424 -2.88 -22.13 -1.83
C LEU A 424 -3.55 -22.06 -3.20
N SER A 425 -4.16 -20.92 -3.52
CA SER A 425 -4.78 -20.68 -4.83
C SER A 425 -4.05 -19.60 -5.64
N HIS A 426 -3.33 -18.70 -4.95
CA HIS A 426 -2.58 -17.62 -5.59
C HIS A 426 -1.14 -17.58 -5.06
N LEU A 427 -0.17 -17.62 -5.98
CA LEU A 427 1.25 -17.55 -5.65
C LEU A 427 1.90 -16.37 -6.37
N ARG A 428 2.59 -15.49 -5.64
CA ARG A 428 3.47 -14.48 -6.22
C ARG A 428 4.89 -14.79 -5.78
N LEU A 429 5.76 -15.01 -6.75
CA LEU A 429 7.11 -15.47 -6.48
C LEU A 429 8.15 -14.53 -7.08
N ASN A 430 8.94 -13.93 -6.21
CA ASN A 430 10.19 -13.28 -6.54
C ASN A 430 11.35 -14.16 -6.07
N VAL A 431 11.99 -14.86 -7.01
CA VAL A 431 13.17 -15.69 -6.73
C VAL A 431 14.50 -14.95 -6.93
N ASP A 432 14.45 -13.63 -7.10
CA ASP A 432 15.61 -12.78 -7.35
C ASP A 432 16.42 -13.27 -8.57
N LEU A 433 15.74 -13.37 -9.72
CA LEU A 433 16.40 -13.70 -11.00
C LEU A 433 17.58 -12.74 -11.23
N PRO A 434 18.72 -13.22 -11.77
CA PRO A 434 19.86 -12.36 -12.06
C PRO A 434 19.43 -11.11 -12.83
N LEU A 435 19.84 -9.93 -12.36
CA LEU A 435 19.55 -8.69 -13.07
C LEU A 435 20.22 -8.75 -14.45
N GLN A 436 19.41 -8.64 -15.50
CA GLN A 436 19.88 -8.60 -16.87
C GLN A 436 19.23 -7.40 -17.56
N TRP A 437 20.04 -6.60 -18.25
CA TRP A 437 19.51 -5.59 -19.14
C TRP A 437 19.07 -6.26 -20.43
N HIS A 438 17.79 -6.15 -20.73
CA HIS A 438 17.23 -6.75 -21.92
C HIS A 438 17.27 -5.75 -23.08
N THR A 439 17.83 -6.18 -24.22
CA THR A 439 17.65 -5.47 -25.48
C THR A 439 16.31 -5.88 -26.10
N PRO A 440 15.78 -5.12 -27.06
CA PRO A 440 14.59 -5.54 -27.81
C PRO A 440 14.70 -6.96 -28.40
N ASP A 441 15.92 -7.41 -28.72
CA ASP A 441 16.17 -8.74 -29.30
C ASP A 441 16.31 -9.84 -28.24
N SER A 442 16.80 -9.53 -27.02
CA SER A 442 16.98 -10.54 -25.96
C SER A 442 15.74 -10.70 -25.07
N TYR A 443 14.90 -9.67 -24.97
CA TYR A 443 13.71 -9.70 -24.12
C TYR A 443 12.72 -10.81 -24.49
N PRO A 444 12.41 -11.09 -25.78
CA PRO A 444 11.52 -12.19 -26.13
C PRO A 444 12.03 -13.55 -25.62
N ARG A 445 13.35 -13.79 -25.70
CA ARG A 445 13.95 -15.05 -25.20
C ARG A 445 13.83 -15.16 -23.69
N PHE A 446 14.07 -14.07 -22.97
CA PHE A 446 13.87 -14.04 -21.52
C PHE A 446 12.41 -14.31 -21.14
N VAL A 447 11.47 -13.80 -21.92
CA VAL A 447 10.05 -14.06 -21.73
C VAL A 447 9.69 -15.53 -21.99
N ASP A 448 10.32 -16.18 -22.97
CA ASP A 448 10.19 -17.62 -23.20
C ASP A 448 10.76 -18.44 -22.01
N GLU A 449 11.91 -18.03 -21.46
CA GLU A 449 12.49 -18.63 -20.24
C GLU A 449 11.54 -18.46 -19.04
N LEU A 450 10.90 -17.31 -18.88
CA LEU A 450 9.87 -17.10 -17.86
C LEU A 450 8.69 -18.05 -18.04
N ASP A 451 8.24 -18.29 -19.28
CA ASP A 451 7.17 -19.25 -19.57
C ASP A 451 7.56 -20.70 -19.23
N GLU A 452 8.83 -21.07 -19.41
CA GLU A 452 9.33 -22.39 -18.99
C GLU A 452 9.38 -22.54 -17.47
N LEU A 453 9.83 -21.50 -16.75
CA LEU A 453 9.83 -21.46 -15.28
C LEU A 453 8.40 -21.54 -14.73
N ALA A 454 7.51 -20.74 -15.30
CA ALA A 454 6.08 -20.76 -15.09
C ALA A 454 5.48 -22.18 -15.23
N ALA A 455 5.80 -22.87 -16.33
CA ALA A 455 5.32 -24.22 -16.58
C ALA A 455 5.88 -25.23 -15.56
N ARG A 456 7.12 -25.06 -15.08
CA ARG A 456 7.70 -25.91 -14.01
C ARG A 456 6.94 -25.73 -12.69
N VAL A 457 6.71 -24.50 -12.27
CA VAL A 457 5.96 -24.19 -11.04
C VAL A 457 4.54 -24.76 -11.12
N ALA A 458 3.84 -24.55 -12.24
CA ALA A 458 2.49 -25.06 -12.43
C ALA A 458 2.40 -26.60 -12.47
N ARG A 459 3.46 -27.29 -12.92
CA ARG A 459 3.52 -28.76 -12.84
C ARG A 459 3.65 -29.26 -11.40
N ALA A 460 4.44 -28.56 -10.58
CA ALA A 460 4.57 -28.89 -9.16
C ALA A 460 3.32 -28.53 -8.37
N LEU A 461 2.63 -27.45 -8.77
CA LEU A 461 1.47 -26.87 -8.08
C LEU A 461 0.24 -26.78 -9.01
N PRO A 462 -0.31 -27.91 -9.48
CA PRO A 462 -1.37 -27.92 -10.48
C PRO A 462 -2.74 -27.42 -9.99
N TRP A 463 -2.88 -27.15 -8.69
CA TRP A 463 -4.13 -26.65 -8.08
C TRP A 463 -4.18 -25.13 -7.93
N LEU A 464 -3.11 -24.41 -8.26
CA LEU A 464 -3.15 -22.94 -8.26
C LEU A 464 -4.19 -22.45 -9.27
N ASP A 465 -4.85 -21.34 -8.96
CA ASP A 465 -5.69 -20.61 -9.93
C ASP A 465 -4.82 -19.69 -10.78
N THR A 466 -3.94 -18.94 -10.10
CA THR A 466 -3.02 -18.00 -10.71
C THR A 466 -1.66 -18.05 -10.03
N PHE A 467 -0.61 -17.77 -10.80
CA PHE A 467 0.66 -17.42 -10.21
C PHE A 467 1.31 -16.25 -10.95
N GLU A 468 2.18 -15.54 -10.27
CA GLU A 468 2.91 -14.39 -10.78
C GLU A 468 4.40 -14.54 -10.50
N LEU A 469 5.22 -14.16 -11.47
CA LEU A 469 6.68 -14.07 -11.32
C LEU A 469 7.09 -12.61 -11.36
N PHE A 470 7.93 -12.24 -10.41
CA PHE A 470 8.54 -10.93 -10.37
C PHE A 470 9.74 -10.87 -11.29
N HIS A 471 9.80 -9.85 -12.14
CA HIS A 471 10.98 -9.60 -12.96
C HIS A 471 11.09 -8.11 -13.34
N MET A 472 12.25 -7.73 -13.87
CA MET A 472 12.46 -6.44 -14.53
C MET A 472 12.05 -6.57 -16.00
N ASN A 473 11.25 -5.64 -16.51
CA ASN A 473 10.87 -5.62 -17.93
C ASN A 473 11.88 -4.84 -18.79
N PHE A 474 11.66 -4.81 -20.10
CA PHE A 474 12.54 -4.10 -21.05
C PHE A 474 12.60 -2.57 -20.87
N ALA A 475 11.70 -1.99 -20.07
CA ALA A 475 11.69 -0.57 -19.74
C ALA A 475 12.36 -0.29 -18.39
N ASP A 476 13.15 -1.25 -17.88
CA ASP A 476 13.80 -1.21 -16.57
C ASP A 476 12.82 -0.95 -15.43
N ARG A 477 11.61 -1.51 -15.55
CA ARG A 477 10.59 -1.46 -14.49
C ARG A 477 10.33 -2.85 -13.95
N TYR A 478 10.34 -2.94 -12.64
CA TYR A 478 9.89 -4.13 -11.93
C TYR A 478 8.38 -4.36 -12.13
N THR A 479 8.01 -5.59 -12.44
CA THR A 479 6.63 -5.96 -12.71
C THR A 479 6.35 -7.39 -12.29
N TRP A 480 5.09 -7.65 -11.98
CA TRP A 480 4.56 -8.99 -11.81
C TRP A 480 3.92 -9.44 -13.11
N GLN A 481 4.49 -10.47 -13.72
CA GLN A 481 3.91 -11.13 -14.88
C GLN A 481 2.94 -12.21 -14.39
N PRO A 482 1.64 -12.18 -14.74
CA PRO A 482 0.69 -13.20 -14.33
C PRO A 482 0.55 -14.33 -15.35
N TRP A 483 0.24 -15.51 -14.83
CA TRP A 483 -0.22 -16.68 -15.56
C TRP A 483 -1.43 -17.30 -14.87
N ARG A 484 -2.32 -17.91 -15.67
CA ARG A 484 -3.39 -18.78 -15.19
C ARG A 484 -2.99 -20.23 -15.38
N VAL A 485 -3.15 -21.03 -14.34
CA VAL A 485 -2.93 -22.47 -14.44
C VAL A 485 -4.20 -23.11 -14.99
N GLN A 486 -4.05 -23.98 -15.99
CA GLN A 486 -5.20 -24.64 -16.60
C GLN A 486 -5.65 -25.83 -15.73
N PRO A 487 -6.97 -26.01 -15.52
CA PRO A 487 -7.49 -27.17 -14.82
C PRO A 487 -7.02 -28.49 -15.45
N GLY A 488 -6.72 -29.49 -14.61
CA GLY A 488 -6.31 -30.82 -15.07
C GLY A 488 -4.87 -30.92 -15.59
N GLY A 489 -4.01 -29.93 -15.29
CA GLY A 489 -2.60 -29.96 -15.67
C GLY A 489 -2.34 -29.59 -17.13
N GLY A 490 -3.28 -28.91 -17.79
CA GLY A 490 -3.20 -28.49 -19.20
C GLY A 490 -2.08 -27.47 -19.53
N GLY A 491 -1.32 -27.03 -18.52
CA GLY A 491 -0.24 -26.06 -18.66
C GLY A 491 -0.61 -24.69 -18.11
N VAL A 492 0.03 -23.64 -18.63
CA VAL A 492 -0.12 -22.26 -18.16
C VAL A 492 -0.51 -21.35 -19.31
N LEU A 493 -1.35 -20.36 -19.02
CA LEU A 493 -1.73 -19.31 -19.95
C LEU A 493 -1.22 -17.97 -19.43
N ARG A 494 -0.25 -17.39 -20.13
CA ARG A 494 0.26 -16.05 -19.82
C ARG A 494 -0.81 -14.99 -20.00
N VAL A 495 -0.95 -14.10 -19.01
CA VAL A 495 -1.86 -12.96 -19.08
C VAL A 495 -1.11 -11.78 -19.69
N LEU A 496 -1.62 -11.23 -20.80
CA LEU A 496 -0.91 -10.24 -21.62
C LEU A 496 -0.73 -8.85 -20.97
N LYS A 497 -1.46 -8.54 -19.90
CA LYS A 497 -1.33 -7.27 -19.19
C LYS A 497 -0.60 -7.52 -17.87
N PRO A 498 0.72 -7.30 -17.81
CA PRO A 498 1.44 -7.40 -16.56
C PRO A 498 0.98 -6.33 -15.58
N HIS A 499 1.06 -6.63 -14.29
CA HIS A 499 0.79 -5.68 -13.23
C HIS A 499 2.07 -4.89 -12.98
N TYR A 500 2.10 -3.64 -13.44
CA TYR A 500 3.20 -2.73 -13.16
C TYR A 500 3.19 -2.40 -11.67
N ILE A 501 4.33 -2.60 -11.01
CA ILE A 501 4.52 -2.01 -9.69
C ILE A 501 4.78 -0.54 -9.96
N GLU A 502 3.81 0.33 -9.63
CA GLU A 502 4.10 1.75 -9.54
C GLU A 502 5.28 1.94 -8.60
N SER A 503 6.25 2.78 -8.97
CA SER A 503 7.53 2.99 -8.28
C SER A 503 7.42 3.39 -6.79
N TYR A 504 6.21 3.54 -6.27
CA TYR A 504 5.91 3.83 -4.89
C TYR A 504 5.28 2.60 -4.27
N ASP A 505 6.05 1.93 -3.41
CA ASP A 505 5.71 0.71 -2.65
C ASP A 505 4.63 0.95 -1.57
N MET A 506 3.63 1.75 -1.91
CA MET A 506 2.54 2.23 -1.04
C MET A 506 1.18 2.03 -1.73
N ALA A 507 1.09 1.36 -2.89
CA ALA A 507 -0.19 1.18 -3.60
C ALA A 507 -1.27 0.42 -2.80
N TRP A 508 -0.84 -0.30 -1.75
CA TRP A 508 -1.68 -1.03 -0.81
C TRP A 508 -2.05 -0.23 0.45
N LEU A 509 -1.49 0.98 0.63
CA LEU A 509 -1.81 1.96 1.68
C LEU A 509 -2.72 3.04 1.12
#